data_AF-A0A3E0MJ75-F1
#
_entry.id   AF-A0A3E0MJ75-F1
#
_cell.length_a   1.000
_cell.length_b   1.000
_cell.length_c   1.000
_cell.angle_alpha   90.00
_cell.angle_beta   90.00
_cell.angle_gamma   90.00
#
_symmetry.space_group_name_H-M   'P 1'
#
loop_
_entity.id
_entity.type
_entity.pdbx_description
1 polymer ?
#
loop_
_entity_poly.entity_id
_entity_poly.type
_entity_poly.pdbx_seq_one_letter_code
_entity_poly.pdbx_strand_id
1 'polypeptide(L)'
;MIKTPVDLYRRGNATSPRMDHVRPNKDIAIYENNGQIWVKETLVDGQTPGGISTFSVQGIGNNWWKLDRGISIPSELELINDRGNHWLWKPLFPMSIETYQQALRVIGEFFYRVS
;
A
#
# COMPACT_ATOMS: atom_id res chain seq x y z
N MET A 1 6.93 -17.89 3.14
CA MET A 1 6.79 -16.57 2.50
C MET A 1 5.31 -16.21 2.53
N ILE A 2 4.95 -15.05 3.09
CA ILE A 2 3.55 -14.62 3.22
C ILE A 2 3.06 -14.16 1.85
N LYS A 3 1.81 -14.47 1.52
CA LYS A 3 1.19 -14.19 0.22
C LYS A 3 -0.11 -13.43 0.37
N THR A 4 -0.50 -12.67 -0.66
CA THR A 4 -1.81 -12.01 -0.70
C THR A 4 -2.94 -13.03 -0.60
N PRO A 5 -3.89 -12.88 0.33
CA PRO A 5 -4.93 -13.89 0.55
C PRO A 5 -6.11 -13.76 -0.42
N VAL A 6 -6.31 -12.57 -0.99
CA VAL A 6 -7.43 -12.22 -1.89
C VAL A 6 -6.91 -11.43 -3.08
N ASP A 7 -7.72 -11.40 -4.13
CA ASP A 7 -7.48 -10.47 -5.23
C ASP A 7 -7.66 -9.04 -4.70
N LEU A 8 -6.78 -8.14 -5.10
CA LEU A 8 -6.77 -6.75 -4.67
C LEU A 8 -6.91 -5.81 -5.85
N TYR A 9 -7.67 -4.76 -5.64
CA TYR A 9 -8.02 -3.76 -6.64
C TYR A 9 -7.61 -2.38 -6.14
N ARG A 10 -7.09 -1.56 -7.04
CA ARG A 10 -6.77 -0.17 -6.75
C ARG A 10 -7.11 0.72 -7.93
N ARG A 11 -7.67 1.88 -7.64
CA ARG A 11 -7.82 2.93 -8.65
C ARG A 11 -6.51 3.71 -8.77
N GLY A 12 -5.95 3.68 -9.97
CA GLY A 12 -4.71 4.38 -10.32
C GLY A 12 -4.95 5.49 -11.33
N ASN A 13 -4.00 5.65 -12.25
CA ASN A 13 -4.19 6.42 -13.47
C ASN A 13 -4.07 5.49 -14.69
N ALA A 14 -4.00 6.07 -15.89
CA ALA A 14 -3.94 5.31 -17.15
C ALA A 14 -2.69 4.41 -17.28
N THR A 15 -1.64 4.65 -16.47
CA THR A 15 -0.31 4.04 -16.63
C THR A 15 0.21 3.32 -15.37
N SER A 16 -0.39 3.50 -14.20
CA SER A 16 0.07 2.87 -12.95
C SER A 16 -1.03 2.77 -11.89
N PRO A 17 -0.99 1.75 -11.00
CA PRO A 17 -1.84 1.66 -9.81
C PRO A 17 -1.48 2.73 -8.75
N ARG A 18 -0.36 3.46 -8.90
CA ARG A 18 0.15 4.44 -7.93
C ARG A 18 0.31 3.85 -6.54
N MET A 19 0.92 2.67 -6.45
CA MET A 19 1.22 2.03 -5.16
C MET A 19 2.27 2.82 -4.38
N ASP A 20 3.29 3.34 -5.04
CA ASP A 20 4.41 4.09 -4.45
C ASP A 20 4.11 5.59 -4.24
N HIS A 21 2.93 6.07 -4.62
CA HIS A 21 2.51 7.46 -4.38
C HIS A 21 1.97 7.62 -2.96
N VAL A 22 2.87 7.53 -1.98
CA VAL A 22 2.60 7.71 -0.55
C VAL A 22 2.39 9.20 -0.24
N ARG A 23 1.28 9.56 0.40
CA ARG A 23 0.98 10.94 0.84
C ARG A 23 1.29 11.08 2.35
N PRO A 24 2.37 11.78 2.73
CA PRO A 24 2.75 11.95 4.13
C PRO A 24 1.63 12.59 4.96
N ASN A 25 1.45 12.12 6.20
CA ASN A 25 0.43 12.55 7.16
C ASN A 25 -1.02 12.38 6.71
N LYS A 26 -1.26 11.74 5.56
CA LYS A 26 -2.59 11.40 5.06
C LYS A 26 -2.77 9.89 4.94
N ASP A 27 -1.85 9.24 4.22
CA ASP A 27 -1.85 7.78 4.09
C ASP A 27 -1.12 7.14 5.25
N ILE A 28 -0.08 7.82 5.76
CA ILE A 28 0.80 7.28 6.79
C ILE A 28 1.45 8.42 7.58
N ALA A 29 1.64 8.24 8.88
CA ALA A 29 2.41 9.18 9.69
C ALA A 29 3.88 9.14 9.32
N ILE A 30 4.51 10.31 9.36
CA ILE A 30 5.94 10.44 9.15
C ILE A 30 6.61 11.13 10.35
N TYR A 31 7.92 10.97 10.44
CA TYR A 31 8.78 11.70 11.35
C TYR A 31 10.16 11.89 10.72
N GLU A 32 10.90 12.89 11.20
CA GLU A 32 12.29 13.08 10.79
C GLU A 32 13.22 12.25 11.69
N ASN A 33 14.20 11.58 11.09
CA ASN A 33 15.26 10.86 11.77
C ASN A 33 16.56 11.08 11.00
N ASN A 34 17.53 11.75 11.64
CA ASN A 34 18.84 12.09 11.05
C ASN A 34 18.74 12.77 9.67
N GLY A 35 17.83 13.74 9.52
CA GLY A 35 17.62 14.47 8.26
C GLY A 35 16.90 13.69 7.16
N GLN A 36 16.44 12.46 7.44
CA GLN A 36 15.64 11.66 6.51
C GLN A 36 14.21 11.50 7.02
N ILE A 37 13.25 11.44 6.09
CA ILE A 37 11.84 11.16 6.42
C ILE A 37 11.65 9.66 6.61
N TRP A 38 11.07 9.28 7.74
CA TRP A 38 10.71 7.93 8.10
C TRP A 38 9.19 7.80 8.22
N VAL A 39 8.67 6.62 7.90
CA VAL A 39 7.26 6.27 8.05
C VAL A 39 7.04 5.48 9.33
N LYS A 40 5.89 5.70 9.98
CA LYS A 40 5.39 4.85 11.06
C LYS A 40 4.39 3.85 10.53
N GLU A 41 4.01 2.92 11.39
CA GLU A 41 2.96 1.92 11.16
C GLU A 41 1.52 2.47 11.19
N THR A 42 1.34 3.72 11.62
CA THR A 42 0.04 4.33 11.94
C THR A 42 -0.19 5.62 11.15
N LEU A 43 -1.37 6.20 11.30
CA LEU A 43 -1.68 7.60 11.00
C LEU A 43 -1.15 8.51 12.12
N VAL A 44 -1.38 9.82 11.95
CA VAL A 44 -0.88 10.89 12.83
C VAL A 44 -1.44 10.82 14.26
N ASP A 45 -2.56 10.12 14.45
CA ASP A 45 -3.16 9.86 15.76
C ASP A 45 -2.39 8.82 16.60
N GLY A 46 -1.40 8.14 15.99
CA GLY A 46 -0.59 7.11 16.63
C GLY A 46 -1.31 5.80 16.91
N GLN A 47 -2.54 5.62 16.42
CA GLN A 47 -3.40 4.47 16.75
C GLN A 47 -4.00 3.82 15.51
N THR A 48 -4.51 4.61 14.57
CA THR A 48 -5.14 4.08 13.36
C THR A 48 -4.06 3.54 12.42
N PRO A 49 -4.19 2.33 11.85
CA PRO A 49 -3.23 1.82 10.88
C PRO A 49 -3.09 2.75 9.66
N GLY A 50 -1.85 3.07 9.31
CA GLY A 50 -1.52 3.80 8.08
C GLY A 50 -1.17 2.84 6.94
N GLY A 51 -1.30 3.30 5.71
CA GLY A 51 -0.92 2.49 4.56
C GLY A 51 -1.55 2.93 3.25
N ILE A 52 -1.20 2.20 2.19
CA ILE A 52 -1.78 2.37 0.86
C ILE A 52 -3.02 1.48 0.72
N SER A 53 -4.16 2.11 0.45
CA SER A 53 -5.43 1.40 0.28
C SER A 53 -5.51 0.56 -0.99
N THR A 54 -6.01 -0.65 -0.84
CA THR A 54 -6.52 -1.53 -1.90
C THR A 54 -7.88 -2.09 -1.47
N PHE A 55 -8.57 -2.77 -2.38
CA PHE A 55 -9.91 -3.27 -2.15
C PHE A 55 -10.05 -4.71 -2.62
N SER A 56 -10.81 -5.57 -1.95
CA SER A 56 -11.06 -6.95 -2.42
C SER A 56 -12.18 -7.04 -3.46
N VAL A 57 -12.79 -5.91 -3.82
CA VAL A 57 -13.83 -5.80 -4.85
C VAL A 57 -13.51 -4.59 -5.71
N GLN A 58 -13.58 -4.73 -7.02
CA GLN A 58 -13.43 -3.62 -7.96
C GLN A 58 -14.60 -2.63 -7.79
N GLY A 59 -14.31 -1.34 -7.69
CA GLY A 59 -15.33 -0.29 -7.68
C GLY A 59 -15.77 0.14 -9.08
N ILE A 60 -16.57 1.19 -9.13
CA ILE A 60 -17.07 1.76 -10.40
C ILE A 60 -16.02 2.71 -11.01
N GLY A 61 -16.00 2.80 -12.34
CA GLY A 61 -15.20 3.77 -13.10
C GLY A 61 -13.98 3.18 -13.82
N ASN A 62 -13.11 4.07 -14.29
CA ASN A 62 -11.95 3.72 -15.13
C ASN A 62 -10.64 3.72 -14.33
N ASN A 63 -9.59 3.17 -14.95
CA ASN A 63 -8.24 3.07 -14.40
C ASN A 63 -8.17 2.18 -13.16
N TRP A 64 -8.90 1.07 -13.17
CA TRP A 64 -8.74 0.03 -12.16
C TRP A 64 -7.58 -0.89 -12.50
N TRP A 65 -6.84 -1.23 -11.47
CA TRP A 65 -5.72 -2.14 -11.50
C TRP A 65 -6.00 -3.30 -10.56
N LYS A 66 -5.65 -4.51 -10.96
CA LYS A 66 -5.84 -5.74 -10.20
C LYS A 66 -4.50 -6.40 -9.89
N LEU A 67 -4.37 -6.89 -8.67
CA LEU A 67 -3.36 -7.81 -8.21
C LEU A 67 -4.05 -9.11 -7.85
N ASP A 68 -3.58 -10.22 -8.42
CA ASP A 68 -4.14 -11.52 -8.07
C ASP A 68 -3.73 -11.95 -6.66
N ARG A 69 -4.54 -12.80 -6.02
CA ARG A 69 -4.13 -13.48 -4.80
C ARG A 69 -2.93 -14.40 -5.03
N GLY A 70 -2.22 -14.73 -3.96
CA GLY A 70 -1.09 -15.65 -4.00
C GLY A 70 0.25 -15.00 -4.39
N ILE A 71 0.28 -13.68 -4.56
CA ILE A 71 1.49 -12.90 -4.83
C ILE A 71 2.26 -12.73 -3.53
N SER A 72 3.58 -12.91 -3.60
CA SER A 72 4.46 -12.76 -2.45
C SER A 72 4.47 -11.31 -1.94
N ILE A 73 4.33 -11.15 -0.63
CA ILE A 73 4.39 -9.84 0.02
C ILE A 73 5.86 -9.50 0.32
N PRO A 74 6.37 -8.31 -0.07
CA PRO A 74 7.72 -7.86 0.29
C PRO A 74 7.94 -7.87 1.81
N SER A 75 9.16 -8.17 2.27
CA SER A 75 9.50 -8.29 3.70
C SER A 75 9.32 -6.99 4.49
N GLU A 76 9.30 -5.86 3.80
CA GLU A 76 9.11 -4.52 4.34
C GLU A 76 7.63 -4.20 4.59
N LEU A 77 6.71 -4.99 4.04
CA LEU A 77 5.27 -4.71 4.03
C LEU A 77 4.46 -5.74 4.81
N GLU A 78 3.36 -5.26 5.37
CA GLU A 78 2.27 -6.06 5.90
C GLU A 78 1.00 -5.71 5.12
N LEU A 79 0.20 -6.72 4.78
CA LEU A 79 -1.11 -6.52 4.20
C LEU A 79 -2.18 -6.87 5.24
N ILE A 80 -2.95 -5.87 5.65
CA ILE A 80 -4.02 -6.04 6.65
C ILE A 80 -5.39 -5.72 6.05
N ASN A 81 -6.42 -6.41 6.53
CA ASN A 81 -7.82 -6.02 6.31
C ASN A 81 -8.25 -5.16 7.49
N ASP A 82 -8.43 -3.86 7.27
CA ASP A 82 -8.87 -2.92 8.30
C ASP A 82 -10.40 -2.78 8.37
N ARG A 83 -11.12 -2.94 7.24
CA ARG A 83 -12.58 -2.96 7.22
C ARG A 83 -13.15 -3.64 5.98
N GLY A 84 -13.98 -4.67 6.15
CA GLY A 84 -14.79 -5.24 5.07
C GLY A 84 -13.98 -5.57 3.81
N ASN A 85 -14.21 -4.83 2.72
CA ASN A 85 -13.47 -4.98 1.47
C ASN A 85 -12.24 -4.06 1.33
N HIS A 86 -11.90 -3.24 2.33
CA HIS A 86 -10.75 -2.35 2.33
C HIS A 86 -9.55 -3.06 2.97
N TRP A 87 -8.40 -2.93 2.31
CA TRP A 87 -7.13 -3.54 2.71
C TRP A 87 -6.03 -2.49 2.66
N LEU A 88 -5.11 -2.54 3.62
CA LEU A 88 -3.99 -1.60 3.72
C LEU A 88 -2.67 -2.32 3.54
N TRP A 89 -1.85 -1.79 2.63
CA TRP A 89 -0.42 -2.08 2.58
C TRP A 89 0.28 -1.15 3.55
N LYS A 90 0.73 -1.71 4.66
CA LYS A 90 1.35 -1.00 5.79
C LYS A 90 2.85 -1.36 5.84
N PRO A 91 3.76 -0.48 6.28
CA PRO A 91 5.12 -0.89 6.59
C PRO A 91 5.12 -1.88 7.77
N LEU A 92 5.92 -2.93 7.70
CA LEU A 92 6.01 -3.93 8.78
C LEU A 92 6.73 -3.39 10.03
N PHE A 93 7.58 -2.38 9.85
CA PHE A 93 8.34 -1.70 10.91
C PHE A 93 8.68 -0.28 10.45
N PRO A 94 9.03 0.65 11.36
CA PRO A 94 9.49 1.97 10.97
C PRO A 94 10.70 1.92 10.02
N MET A 95 10.62 2.63 8.91
CA MET A 95 11.64 2.65 7.86
C MET A 95 11.68 4.00 7.15
N SER A 96 12.69 4.26 6.32
CA SER A 96 12.70 5.45 5.48
C SER A 96 11.52 5.44 4.51
N ILE A 97 11.01 6.62 4.14
CA ILE A 97 9.95 6.74 3.14
C ILE A 97 10.37 6.14 1.79
N GLU A 98 11.66 6.21 1.46
CA GLU A 98 12.24 5.64 0.24
C GLU A 98 12.15 4.12 0.23
N THR A 99 12.51 3.45 1.32
CA THR A 99 12.39 1.99 1.46
C THR A 99 10.93 1.56 1.33
N TYR A 100 10.02 2.29 1.97
CA TYR A 100 8.59 2.00 1.89
C TYR A 100 8.04 2.18 0.46
N GLN A 101 8.39 3.28 -0.20
CA GLN A 101 8.01 3.53 -1.60
C GLN A 101 8.57 2.48 -2.55
N GLN A 102 9.81 2.03 -2.34
CA GLN A 102 10.43 0.99 -3.15
C GLN A 102 9.71 -0.36 -2.98
N ALA A 103 9.38 -0.76 -1.75
CA ALA A 103 8.62 -1.99 -1.51
C ALA A 103 7.23 -1.93 -2.15
N LEU A 104 6.55 -0.77 -2.07
CA LEU A 104 5.27 -0.53 -2.72
C LEU A 104 5.38 -0.54 -4.26
N ARG A 105 6.49 -0.05 -4.82
CA ARG A 105 6.76 -0.12 -6.26
C ARG A 105 6.90 -1.57 -6.71
N VAL A 106 7.68 -2.39 -5.99
CA VAL A 106 7.87 -3.81 -6.29
C VAL A 106 6.54 -4.54 -6.35
N ILE A 107 5.67 -4.40 -5.34
CA ILE A 107 4.35 -5.05 -5.40
C ILE A 107 3.45 -4.43 -6.48
N GLY A 108 3.64 -3.14 -6.77
CA GLY A 108 2.95 -2.41 -7.84
C GLY A 108 3.22 -2.95 -9.25
N GLU A 109 4.36 -3.59 -9.49
CA GLU A 109 4.70 -4.20 -10.79
C GLU A 109 3.82 -5.42 -11.13
N PHE A 110 3.25 -6.08 -10.12
CA PHE A 110 2.36 -7.22 -10.31
C PHE A 110 0.91 -6.81 -10.59
N PHE A 111 0.58 -5.53 -10.47
CA PHE A 111 -0.74 -5.03 -10.83
C PHE A 111 -0.86 -4.91 -12.35
N TYR A 112 -1.98 -5.37 -12.90
CA TYR A 112 -2.34 -5.16 -14.30
C TYR A 112 -3.66 -4.39 -14.41
N ARG A 113 -3.79 -3.61 -15.48
CA ARG A 113 -4.97 -2.78 -15.73
C ARG A 113 -6.17 -3.64 -16.13
N VAL A 114 -7.33 -3.36 -15.54
CA VAL A 114 -8.60 -4.07 -15.78
C VAL A 114 -9.75 -3.13 -16.21
N SER A 115 -9.57 -1.81 -16.16
CA SER A 115 -10.44 -0.81 -16.81
C SER A 115 -9.70 0.47 -17.20
#